data_AF-Q7NDT9-F1
#
_entry.id   AF-Q7NDT9-F1
#
_cell.length_a   1.000
_cell.length_b   1.000
_cell.length_c   1.000
_cell.angle_alpha   90.00
_cell.angle_beta   90.00
_cell.angle_gamma   90.00
#
_symmetry.space_group_name_H-M   'P 1'
#
loop_
_entity.id
_entity.type
_entity.pdbx_description
1 polymer ?
#
loop_
_entity_poly.entity_id
_entity_poly.type
_entity_poly.pdbx_seq_one_letter_code
_entity_poly.pdbx_strand_id
1 'polypeptide(L)'
;MVATQPKNGMQAEASAVPTNPGVTELSKSRQRQPQENNTEKAIKEIKNLITLKLKVQQGRKQVAGVREAIGRLFSDEELAEAEAQQLLEQIDALGDYIKLRQQYRLAREKARPALALLEESEISEDEILEFN
;
A
#
# COMPACT_ATOMS: atom_id res chain seq x y z
N MET A 1 35.84 -19.19 -81.49
CA MET A 1 35.63 -20.04 -80.29
C MET A 1 34.72 -19.25 -79.36
N VAL A 2 33.39 -19.39 -79.43
CA VAL A 2 32.54 -20.31 -78.61
C VAL A 2 32.88 -20.14 -77.11
N ALA A 3 32.03 -19.77 -76.14
CA ALA A 3 30.59 -19.51 -76.05
C ALA A 3 30.25 -18.88 -74.67
N THR A 4 28.99 -18.42 -74.54
CA THR A 4 28.12 -18.37 -73.33
C THR A 4 28.36 -17.33 -72.21
N GLN A 5 27.49 -16.30 -72.19
CA GLN A 5 26.72 -15.91 -70.98
C GLN A 5 25.54 -16.90 -70.81
N PRO A 6 24.77 -17.03 -69.68
CA PRO A 6 24.29 -15.95 -68.78
C PRO A 6 23.96 -16.32 -67.30
N LYS A 7 23.33 -15.36 -66.60
CA LYS A 7 22.40 -15.46 -65.43
C LYS A 7 23.01 -15.28 -64.02
N ASN A 8 22.67 -14.22 -63.29
CA ASN A 8 21.40 -13.85 -62.62
C ASN A 8 21.45 -14.26 -61.14
N GLY A 9 21.27 -13.32 -60.21
CA GLY A 9 21.14 -13.61 -58.79
C GLY A 9 21.40 -12.42 -57.87
N MET A 10 20.43 -11.50 -57.79
CA MET A 10 20.22 -10.71 -56.57
C MET A 10 20.14 -11.67 -55.38
N GLN A 11 21.09 -11.58 -54.44
CA GLN A 11 20.88 -12.07 -53.08
C GLN A 11 20.69 -10.85 -52.19
N ALA A 12 19.44 -10.68 -51.77
CA ALA A 12 19.08 -9.83 -50.66
C ALA A 12 19.80 -10.34 -49.42
N GLU A 13 20.68 -9.52 -48.85
CA GLU A 13 21.09 -9.67 -47.46
C GLU A 13 19.89 -9.33 -46.59
N ALA A 14 19.04 -10.32 -46.36
CA ALA A 14 18.13 -10.29 -45.23
C ALA A 14 19.01 -10.32 -43.97
N SER A 15 19.14 -9.19 -43.29
CA SER A 15 19.59 -9.14 -41.90
C SER A 15 18.66 -10.02 -41.07
N ALA A 16 19.05 -11.28 -40.89
CA ALA A 16 18.55 -12.09 -39.80
C ALA A 16 19.10 -11.50 -38.51
N VAL A 17 18.30 -10.66 -37.85
CA VAL A 17 18.50 -10.34 -36.43
C VAL A 17 18.39 -11.67 -35.68
N PRO A 18 19.46 -12.17 -35.03
CA PRO A 18 19.33 -13.36 -34.20
C PRO A 18 18.49 -12.96 -32.98
N THR A 19 17.23 -13.38 -32.95
CA THR A 19 16.38 -13.29 -31.76
C THR A 19 16.95 -14.25 -30.72
N ASN A 20 17.85 -13.74 -29.88
CA ASN A 20 18.52 -14.50 -28.85
C ASN A 20 17.60 -14.56 -27.61
N PRO A 21 16.97 -15.70 -27.28
CA PRO A 21 15.94 -15.77 -26.23
C PRO A 21 16.48 -15.53 -24.80
N GLY A 22 17.80 -15.63 -24.59
CA GLY A 22 18.42 -15.48 -23.26
C GLY A 22 18.45 -14.06 -22.70
N VAL A 23 18.43 -13.02 -23.55
CA VAL A 23 18.44 -11.61 -23.08
C VAL A 23 17.04 -11.11 -22.65
N THR A 24 15.98 -11.73 -23.16
CA THR A 24 14.59 -11.35 -22.83
C THR A 24 14.17 -11.85 -21.43
N GLU A 25 14.59 -13.05 -21.04
CA GLU A 25 14.32 -13.65 -19.71
C GLU A 25 15.02 -12.89 -18.57
N LEU A 26 16.32 -12.61 -18.70
CA LEU A 26 17.11 -11.87 -17.68
C LEU A 26 16.57 -10.46 -17.40
N SER A 27 16.00 -9.80 -18.42
CA SER A 27 15.40 -8.48 -18.30
C SER A 27 14.04 -8.54 -17.57
N LYS A 28 13.21 -9.54 -17.91
CA LYS A 28 11.92 -9.80 -17.23
C LYS A 28 12.12 -10.13 -15.75
N SER A 29 13.03 -11.04 -15.41
CA SER A 29 13.26 -11.45 -14.02
C SER A 29 13.81 -10.32 -13.14
N ARG A 30 14.66 -9.45 -13.69
CA ARG A 30 15.17 -8.27 -12.97
C ARG A 30 14.14 -7.15 -12.83
N GLN A 31 13.15 -7.04 -13.72
CA GLN A 31 12.02 -6.09 -13.58
C GLN A 31 10.94 -6.60 -12.61
N ARG A 32 10.68 -7.91 -12.55
CA ARG A 32 9.73 -8.50 -11.59
C ARG A 32 10.17 -8.33 -10.14
N GLN A 33 11.45 -8.53 -9.83
CA GLN A 33 11.97 -8.46 -8.45
C GLN A 33 11.72 -7.11 -7.74
N PRO A 34 12.02 -5.92 -8.32
CA PRO A 34 11.67 -4.62 -7.73
C PRO A 34 10.16 -4.41 -7.60
N GLN A 35 9.38 -4.90 -8.56
CA GLN A 35 7.92 -4.72 -8.59
C GLN A 35 7.22 -5.56 -7.52
N GLU A 36 7.64 -6.81 -7.33
CA GLU A 36 7.19 -7.71 -6.26
C GLU A 36 7.52 -7.12 -4.88
N ASN A 37 8.76 -6.65 -4.68
CA ASN A 37 9.18 -5.97 -3.45
C ASN A 37 8.37 -4.68 -3.17
N ASN A 38 7.96 -3.95 -4.20
CA ASN A 38 7.14 -2.74 -4.06
C ASN A 38 5.67 -3.09 -3.75
N THR A 39 5.16 -4.17 -4.34
CA THR A 39 3.82 -4.72 -4.09
C THR A 39 3.69 -5.19 -2.63
N GLU A 40 4.67 -5.94 -2.13
CA GLU A 40 4.70 -6.39 -0.73
C GLU A 40 4.70 -5.21 0.26
N LYS A 41 5.51 -4.17 -0.02
CA LYS A 41 5.54 -2.94 0.79
C LYS A 41 4.19 -2.23 0.77
N ALA A 42 3.56 -2.15 -0.40
CA ALA A 42 2.24 -1.55 -0.54
C ALA A 42 1.16 -2.30 0.27
N ILE A 43 1.15 -3.63 0.18
CA ILE A 43 0.27 -4.49 0.99
C ILE A 43 0.49 -4.25 2.49
N LYS A 44 1.75 -4.13 2.93
CA LYS A 44 2.09 -3.87 4.34
C LYS A 44 1.55 -2.53 4.83
N GLU A 45 1.68 -1.47 4.04
CA GLU A 45 1.16 -0.14 4.39
C GLU A 45 -0.38 -0.15 4.48
N ILE A 46 -1.07 -0.87 3.59
CA ILE A 46 -2.52 -1.01 3.63
C ILE A 46 -2.97 -1.83 4.85
N LYS A 47 -2.29 -2.94 5.18
CA LYS A 47 -2.56 -3.73 6.40
C LYS A 47 -2.38 -2.88 7.67
N ASN A 48 -1.33 -2.06 7.71
CA ASN A 48 -1.11 -1.10 8.79
C ASN A 48 -2.27 -0.08 8.89
N LEU A 49 -2.72 0.47 7.76
CA LEU A 49 -3.85 1.40 7.72
C LEU A 49 -5.13 0.76 8.27
N ILE A 50 -5.46 -0.47 7.86
CA ILE A 50 -6.63 -1.20 8.37
C ILE A 50 -6.55 -1.38 9.88
N THR A 51 -5.39 -1.80 10.37
CA THR A 51 -5.15 -2.01 11.81
C THR A 51 -5.37 -0.71 12.60
N LEU A 52 -4.79 0.40 12.12
CA LEU A 52 -4.96 1.71 12.74
C LEU A 52 -6.41 2.21 12.65
N LYS A 53 -7.11 1.95 11.54
CA LYS A 53 -8.53 2.31 11.39
C LYS A 53 -9.40 1.65 12.46
N LEU A 54 -9.20 0.36 12.70
CA LEU A 54 -9.94 -0.40 13.72
C LEU A 54 -9.64 0.15 15.12
N LYS A 55 -8.36 0.39 15.44
CA LYS A 55 -7.97 0.98 16.74
C LYS A 55 -8.60 2.37 16.92
N VAL A 56 -8.60 3.23 15.90
CA VAL A 56 -9.26 4.56 15.96
C VAL A 56 -10.76 4.40 16.18
N GLN A 57 -11.42 3.44 15.53
CA GLN A 57 -12.85 3.20 15.76
C GLN A 57 -13.14 2.75 17.18
N GLN A 58 -12.29 1.91 17.76
CA GLN A 58 -12.42 1.49 19.16
C GLN A 58 -12.16 2.65 20.12
N GLY A 59 -11.07 3.40 19.94
CA GLY A 59 -10.75 4.56 20.78
C GLY A 59 -11.82 5.65 20.72
N ARG A 60 -12.45 5.86 19.55
CA ARG A 60 -13.60 6.79 19.43
C ARG A 60 -14.77 6.41 20.34
N LYS A 61 -15.02 5.11 20.53
CA LYS A 61 -16.07 4.63 21.44
C LYS A 61 -15.69 4.82 22.90
N GLN A 62 -14.41 4.62 23.25
CA GLN A 62 -13.90 4.79 24.61
C GLN A 62 -13.95 6.25 25.08
N VAL A 63 -13.69 7.18 24.16
CA VAL A 63 -13.70 8.63 24.46
C VAL A 63 -15.04 9.30 24.16
N ALA A 64 -16.07 8.51 23.87
CA ALA A 64 -17.43 9.02 23.72
C ALA A 64 -17.90 9.53 25.09
N GLY A 65 -18.47 10.73 25.13
CA GLY A 65 -18.96 11.33 26.38
C GLY A 65 -17.93 12.13 27.18
N VAL A 66 -16.63 12.06 26.84
CA VAL A 66 -15.59 12.87 27.52
C VAL A 66 -15.90 14.37 27.47
N ARG A 67 -16.49 14.86 26.35
CA ARG A 67 -16.91 16.26 26.23
C ARG A 67 -18.02 16.63 27.22
N GLU A 68 -18.98 15.75 27.45
CA GLU A 68 -20.07 15.98 28.42
C GLU A 68 -19.52 15.93 29.85
N ALA A 69 -18.63 14.99 30.13
CA ALA A 69 -17.99 14.83 31.43
C ALA A 69 -17.11 16.05 31.78
N ILE A 70 -16.32 16.57 30.82
CA ILE A 70 -15.60 17.84 30.96
C ILE A 70 -16.57 19.00 31.18
N GLY A 71 -17.73 19.00 30.52
CA GLY A 71 -18.76 20.03 30.70
C GLY A 71 -19.24 20.16 32.14
N ARG A 72 -19.34 19.06 32.88
CA ARG A 72 -19.74 19.07 34.31
C ARG A 72 -18.73 19.79 35.21
N LEU A 73 -17.44 19.81 34.85
CA LEU A 73 -16.44 20.59 35.59
C LEU A 73 -16.71 22.10 35.58
N PHE A 74 -17.51 22.57 34.63
CA PHE A 74 -17.90 23.97 34.51
C PHE A 74 -19.28 24.25 35.12
N SER A 75 -19.87 23.28 35.83
CA SER A 75 -21.10 23.47 36.60
C SER A 75 -20.78 23.83 38.05
N ASP A 76 -21.77 24.38 38.75
CA ASP A 76 -21.67 24.69 40.20
C ASP A 76 -21.94 23.45 41.08
N GLU A 77 -22.03 22.25 40.50
CA GLU A 77 -22.27 21.00 41.24
C GLU A 77 -20.99 20.51 41.91
N GLU A 78 -21.11 19.94 43.11
CA GLU A 78 -19.97 19.32 43.81
C GLU A 78 -19.49 18.08 43.05
N LEU A 79 -18.19 18.03 42.78
CA LEU A 79 -17.54 16.88 42.13
C LEU A 79 -16.99 15.92 43.18
N ALA A 80 -17.52 14.70 43.22
CA ALA A 80 -17.02 13.67 44.12
C ALA A 80 -15.65 13.14 43.67
N GLU A 81 -14.81 12.67 44.61
CA GLU A 81 -13.46 12.18 44.31
C GLU A 81 -13.44 11.03 43.29
N ALA A 82 -14.38 10.08 43.41
CA ALA A 82 -14.51 8.97 42.46
C ALA A 82 -14.84 9.45 41.03
N GLU A 83 -15.67 10.49 40.92
CA GLU A 83 -16.01 11.10 39.62
C GLU A 83 -14.82 11.86 39.04
N ALA A 84 -14.07 12.57 39.88
CA ALA A 84 -12.83 13.24 39.48
C ALA A 84 -11.79 12.24 38.94
N GLN A 85 -11.60 11.10 39.63
CA GLN A 85 -10.70 10.03 39.19
C GLN A 85 -11.14 9.44 37.84
N GLN A 86 -12.43 9.13 37.69
CA GLN A 86 -12.97 8.63 36.43
C GLN A 86 -12.79 9.63 35.28
N LEU A 87 -12.96 10.92 35.55
CA LEU A 87 -12.79 11.96 34.55
C LEU A 87 -11.32 12.10 34.11
N LEU A 88 -10.37 11.99 35.04
CA LEU A 88 -8.95 12.00 34.72
C LEU A 88 -8.58 10.83 33.79
N GLU A 89 -9.04 9.61 34.10
CA GLU A 89 -8.83 8.44 33.23
C GLU A 89 -9.43 8.64 31.83
N GLN A 90 -10.61 9.25 31.75
CA GLN A 90 -11.28 9.58 30.50
C GLN A 90 -10.50 10.62 29.67
N ILE A 91 -9.88 11.60 30.31
CA ILE A 91 -9.03 12.60 29.65
C ILE A 91 -7.73 11.96 29.15
N ASP A 92 -7.12 11.07 29.92
CA ASP A 92 -5.93 10.33 29.49
C ASP A 92 -6.23 9.47 28.25
N ALA A 93 -7.36 8.75 28.27
CA ALA A 93 -7.84 7.99 27.12
C ALA A 93 -8.10 8.89 25.89
N LEU A 94 -8.57 10.13 26.09
CA LEU A 94 -8.71 11.13 25.02
C LEU A 94 -7.35 11.52 24.44
N GLY A 95 -6.34 11.74 25.28
CA GLY A 95 -4.97 12.02 24.87
C GLY A 95 -4.42 10.93 23.95
N ASP A 96 -4.59 9.67 24.35
CA ASP A 96 -4.12 8.53 23.57
C ASP A 96 -4.91 8.33 22.28
N TYR A 97 -6.23 8.57 22.30
CA TYR A 97 -7.04 8.59 21.09
C TYR A 97 -6.58 9.64 20.08
N ILE A 98 -6.20 10.83 20.53
CA ILE A 98 -5.70 11.90 19.66
C ILE A 98 -4.39 11.46 18.99
N LYS A 99 -3.43 10.91 19.75
CA LYS A 99 -2.17 10.37 19.21
C LYS A 99 -2.43 9.28 18.16
N LEU A 100 -3.32 8.34 18.48
CA LEU A 100 -3.70 7.25 17.58
C LEU A 100 -4.35 7.76 16.29
N ARG A 101 -5.21 8.79 16.39
CA ARG A 101 -5.81 9.44 15.21
C ARG A 101 -4.78 10.13 14.33
N GLN A 102 -3.74 10.74 14.92
CA GLN A 102 -2.62 11.30 14.15
C GLN A 102 -1.83 10.21 13.42
N GLN A 103 -1.51 9.10 14.09
CA GLN A 103 -0.84 7.95 13.46
C GLN A 103 -1.66 7.40 12.28
N TYR A 104 -2.97 7.25 12.46
CA TYR A 104 -3.88 6.85 11.37
C TYR A 104 -3.86 7.83 10.19
N ARG A 105 -3.82 9.14 10.45
CA ARG A 105 -3.73 10.16 9.38
C ARG A 105 -2.45 9.98 8.56
N LEU A 106 -1.31 9.81 9.23
CA LEU A 106 -0.02 9.59 8.57
C LEU A 106 -0.02 8.27 7.78
N ALA A 107 -0.56 7.19 8.34
CA ALA A 107 -0.69 5.93 7.63
C ALA A 107 -1.60 6.06 6.40
N ARG A 108 -2.67 6.86 6.47
CA ARG A 108 -3.55 7.11 5.33
C ARG A 108 -2.84 7.86 4.21
N GLU A 109 -1.96 8.80 4.54
CA GLU A 109 -1.13 9.50 3.55
C GLU A 109 -0.14 8.55 2.86
N LYS A 110 0.47 7.63 3.61
CA LYS A 110 1.38 6.59 3.06
C LYS A 110 0.67 5.53 2.23
N ALA A 111 -0.55 5.17 2.61
CA ALA A 111 -1.33 4.13 1.93
C ALA A 111 -1.89 4.58 0.57
N ARG A 112 -2.04 5.89 0.32
CA ARG A 112 -2.50 6.43 -0.97
C ARG A 112 -1.60 6.03 -2.14
N PRO A 113 -0.28 6.30 -2.13
CA PRO A 113 0.61 5.85 -3.20
C PRO A 113 0.75 4.32 -3.24
N ALA A 114 0.66 3.64 -2.09
CA ALA A 114 0.65 2.18 -2.05
C ALA A 114 -0.54 1.58 -2.82
N LEU A 115 -1.72 2.20 -2.75
CA LEU A 115 -2.89 1.76 -3.52
C LEU A 115 -2.64 1.87 -5.03
N ALA A 116 -2.08 3.01 -5.49
CA ALA A 116 -1.75 3.20 -6.89
C ALA A 116 -0.72 2.16 -7.39
N LEU A 117 0.28 1.81 -6.55
CA LEU A 117 1.23 0.74 -6.88
C LEU A 117 0.56 -0.63 -7.04
N LEU A 118 -0.47 -0.94 -6.25
CA LEU A 118 -1.23 -2.18 -6.40
C LEU A 118 -2.15 -2.18 -7.63
N GLU A 119 -2.66 -1.01 -8.01
CA GLU A 119 -3.48 -0.86 -9.22
C GLU A 119 -2.63 -0.91 -10.50
N GLU A 120 -1.39 -0.41 -10.47
CA GLU A 120 -0.42 -0.45 -11.57
C GLU A 120 0.31 -1.79 -11.66
N SER A 121 0.41 -2.50 -10.54
CA SER A 121 0.75 -3.92 -10.55
C SER A 121 -0.40 -4.62 -11.25
N GLU A 122 -0.31 -4.77 -12.58
CA GLU A 122 -1.03 -5.81 -13.30
C GLU A 122 -0.78 -7.08 -12.50
N ILE A 123 -1.75 -7.46 -11.65
CA ILE A 123 -1.89 -8.83 -11.21
C ILE A 123 -2.18 -9.53 -12.53
N SER A 124 -1.10 -9.91 -13.21
CA SER A 124 -1.15 -10.68 -14.43
C SER A 124 -1.88 -11.93 -14.01
N GLU A 125 -3.10 -12.09 -14.53
CA GLU A 125 -4.03 -13.18 -14.21
C GLU A 125 -3.33 -14.56 -14.36
N ASP A 126 -2.26 -14.60 -15.14
CA ASP A 126 -1.33 -15.71 -15.34
C ASP A 126 -0.66 -16.25 -14.05
N GLU A 127 -0.46 -15.43 -13.00
CA GLU A 127 0.24 -15.88 -11.77
C GLU A 127 -0.72 -16.51 -10.73
N ILE A 128 -2.03 -16.30 -10.88
CA ILE A 128 -3.06 -16.90 -10.00
C ILE A 128 -3.36 -18.35 -10.44
N LEU A 129 -3.09 -18.69 -11.70
CA LEU A 129 -3.37 -20.01 -12.27
C LEU A 129 -2.25 -21.04 -12.06
N GLU A 130 -1.04 -20.65 -11.66
CA GLU A 130 0.06 -21.59 -11.37
C GLU A 130 -0.01 -22.22 -9.95
N PHE A 131 -0.96 -21.81 -9.11
CA PHE A 131 -1.13 -22.34 -7.74
C PHE A 131 -2.35 -23.26 -7.54
N ASN A 132 -3.05 -23.67 -8.61
CA ASN A 132 -4.15 -24.65 -8.56
C ASN A 132 -3.80 -25.95 -9.28
#